data_AF-A0A2N3D0X2-F1
#
_entry.id   AF-A0A2N3D0X2-F1
#
_cell.length_a   1.000
_cell.length_b   1.000
_cell.length_c   1.000
_cell.angle_alpha   90.00
_cell.angle_beta   90.00
_cell.angle_gamma   90.00
#
_symmetry.space_group_name_H-M   'P 1'
#
loop_
_entity.id
_entity.type
_entity.pdbx_description
1 polymer ?
#
loop_
_entity_poly.entity_id
_entity_poly.type
_entity_poly.pdbx_seq_one_letter_code
_entity_poly.pdbx_strand_id
1 'polypeptide(L)'
;MSSWAIVAIIAIIVWGVVQYSKARAGIISDEYGKETLVPRDDGRSAAQLEAAQRELEALRERVKVLERIATDGNTGEARERDRIAAEIEALRGPSLARPVTKEEPNE
;
A
#
# COMPACT_ATOMS: atom_id res chain seq x y z
N MET A 1 3.22 -13.26 -2.87
CA MET A 1 2.59 -12.44 -3.92
C MET A 1 3.64 -11.53 -4.51
N SER A 2 3.73 -11.51 -5.83
CA SER A 2 4.96 -11.33 -6.59
C SER A 2 5.49 -9.89 -6.61
N SER A 3 6.80 -9.73 -6.50
CA SER A 3 7.52 -8.46 -6.76
C SER A 3 7.16 -7.84 -8.12
N TRP A 4 6.62 -8.64 -9.03
CA TRP A 4 6.07 -8.21 -10.31
C TRP A 4 4.85 -7.28 -10.19
N ALA A 5 4.01 -7.45 -9.16
CA ALA A 5 2.87 -6.57 -8.90
C ALA A 5 3.31 -5.14 -8.55
N ILE A 6 4.41 -4.99 -7.81
CA ILE A 6 4.98 -3.68 -7.46
C ILE A 6 5.49 -2.96 -8.73
N VAL A 7 6.15 -3.69 -9.63
CA VAL A 7 6.63 -3.14 -10.92
C VAL A 7 5.45 -2.71 -11.79
N ALA A 8 4.38 -3.50 -11.86
CA ALA A 8 3.17 -3.14 -12.60
C ALA A 8 2.51 -1.87 -12.05
N ILE A 9 2.43 -1.73 -10.72
CA ILE A 9 1.88 -0.54 -10.07
C ILE A 9 2.74 0.70 -10.38
N ILE A 10 4.07 0.60 -10.27
CA ILE A 10 4.98 1.70 -10.58
C ILE A 10 4.85 2.12 -12.05
N ALA A 11 4.75 1.16 -12.98
CA ALA A 11 4.58 1.44 -14.40
C ALA A 11 3.27 2.20 -14.69
N ILE A 12 2.16 1.80 -14.05
CA ILE A 12 0.87 2.48 -14.20
C ILE A 12 0.93 3.91 -13.64
N ILE A 13 1.60 4.12 -12.51
CA ILE A 13 1.78 5.46 -11.92
C ILE A 13 2.61 6.34 -12.84
N VAL A 14 3.75 5.86 -13.33
CA VAL A 14 4.62 6.63 -14.24
C VAL A 14 3.90 6.96 -15.54
N TRP A 15 3.16 6.01 -16.13
CA TRP A 15 2.33 6.27 -17.31
C TRP A 15 1.25 7.33 -17.01
N GLY A 16 0.52 7.20 -15.91
CA GLY A 16 -0.49 8.16 -15.49
C GLY A 16 0.06 9.59 -15.35
N VAL A 17 1.24 9.74 -14.73
CA VAL A 17 1.91 11.04 -14.54
C VAL A 17 2.36 11.64 -15.88
N VAL A 18 2.91 10.83 -16.78
CA VAL A 18 3.35 11.30 -18.12
C VAL A 18 2.16 11.72 -18.98
N GLN A 19 1.04 10.99 -18.94
CA GLN A 19 -0.17 11.40 -19.66
C GLN A 19 -0.80 12.66 -19.07
N TYR A 20 -0.79 12.78 -17.74
CA TYR A 20 -1.29 13.95 -17.05
C TYR A 20 -0.45 15.20 -17.33
N SER A 21 0.88 15.05 -17.38
CA SER A 21 1.78 16.14 -17.72
C SER A 21 1.66 16.55 -19.20
N LYS A 22 1.52 15.59 -20.12
CA LYS A 22 1.25 15.88 -21.55
C LYS A 22 -0.10 16.58 -21.76
N ALA A 23 -1.15 16.16 -21.06
CA ALA A 23 -2.45 16.83 -21.10
C ALA A 23 -2.39 18.24 -20.50
N ARG A 24 -1.57 18.46 -19.46
CA ARG A 24 -1.33 19.80 -18.91
C ARG A 24 -0.41 20.65 -19.78
N ALA A 25 0.51 20.08 -20.55
CA ALA A 25 1.53 20.85 -21.27
C ALA A 25 0.98 21.59 -22.49
N GLY A 26 -0.11 21.11 -23.13
CA GLY A 26 -0.73 21.83 -24.26
C GLY A 26 0.23 22.12 -25.42
N ILE A 27 1.27 21.31 -25.59
CA ILE A 27 2.27 21.48 -26.65
C ILE A 27 1.73 20.72 -27.87
N ILE A 28 1.01 21.43 -28.74
CA ILE A 28 0.82 20.99 -30.12
C ILE A 28 2.11 21.36 -30.83
N SER A 29 2.92 20.35 -31.17
CA SER A 29 4.04 20.54 -32.08
C SER A 29 3.44 20.83 -33.45
N ASP A 30 3.52 22.09 -33.89
CA ASP A 30 3.23 22.43 -35.28
C ASP A 30 4.27 21.76 -36.19
N GLU A 31 3.83 21.33 -37.38
CA GLU A 31 4.60 20.52 -38.34
C GLU A 31 5.87 21.24 -38.86
N TYR A 32 6.04 22.51 -38.49
CA TYR A 32 7.12 23.40 -38.91
C TYR A 32 8.14 23.79 -37.82
N GLY A 33 8.11 23.14 -36.64
CA GLY A 33 9.21 23.23 -35.67
C GLY A 33 9.42 24.61 -35.03
N LYS A 34 8.37 25.45 -34.95
CA LYS A 34 8.40 26.69 -34.16
C LYS A 34 7.77 26.46 -32.80
N GLU A 35 8.61 26.31 -31.78
CA GLU A 35 8.17 26.32 -30.38
C GLU A 35 7.82 27.74 -29.96
N THR A 36 6.55 28.13 -30.09
CA THR A 36 6.05 29.34 -29.44
C THR A 36 5.57 28.99 -28.03
N LEU A 37 6.30 29.46 -27.00
CA LEU A 37 5.79 29.47 -25.63
C LEU A 37 4.51 30.30 -25.59
N VAL A 38 3.36 29.64 -25.47
CA VAL A 38 2.12 30.32 -25.09
C VAL A 38 2.30 30.79 -23.64
N PRO A 39 2.20 32.10 -23.34
CA PRO A 39 2.16 32.56 -21.96
C PRO A 39 0.92 31.95 -21.32
N ARG A 40 1.14 30.97 -20.43
CA ARG A 40 0.04 30.38 -19.68
C ARG A 40 -0.43 31.43 -18.69
N ASP A 41 -1.75 31.60 -18.61
CA ASP A 41 -2.44 32.58 -17.76
C ASP A 41 -2.11 32.32 -16.27
N ASP A 42 -1.00 32.89 -15.78
CA ASP A 42 -0.41 32.66 -14.47
C ASP A 42 -1.25 33.21 -13.29
N GLY A 43 -2.35 33.92 -13.59
CA GLY A 43 -3.27 34.45 -12.58
C GLY A 43 -4.33 33.44 -12.10
N ARG A 44 -4.77 32.51 -12.96
CA ARG A 44 -5.75 31.47 -12.59
C ARG A 44 -5.11 30.22 -12.02
N SER A 45 -3.81 30.04 -12.20
CA SER A 45 -3.03 28.89 -11.74
C SER A 45 -2.72 28.96 -10.25
N ALA A 46 -2.47 30.15 -9.66
CA ALA A 46 -2.10 30.28 -8.25
C ALA A 46 -3.21 29.80 -7.29
N ALA A 47 -4.46 30.24 -7.50
CA ALA A 47 -5.60 29.82 -6.67
C ALA A 47 -5.91 28.31 -6.82
N GLN A 48 -5.73 27.76 -8.02
CA GLN A 48 -5.87 26.32 -8.26
C GLN A 48 -4.70 25.53 -7.65
N LEU A 49 -3.50 26.09 -7.63
CA LEU A 49 -2.33 25.49 -6.99
C LEU A 49 -2.52 25.43 -5.48
N GLU A 50 -3.03 26.50 -4.89
CA GLU A 50 -3.28 26.58 -3.46
C GLU A 50 -4.39 25.61 -3.03
N ALA A 51 -5.48 25.51 -3.79
CA ALA A 51 -6.52 24.51 -3.57
C ALA A 51 -5.96 23.08 -3.68
N ALA A 52 -5.15 22.81 -4.70
CA ALA A 52 -4.49 21.51 -4.87
C ALA A 52 -3.51 21.19 -3.73
N GLN A 53 -2.78 22.18 -3.20
CA GLN A 53 -1.88 21.97 -2.06
C GLN A 53 -2.64 21.59 -0.79
N ARG A 54 -3.78 22.26 -0.51
CA ARG A 54 -4.64 21.90 0.63
C ARG A 54 -5.21 20.49 0.49
N GLU A 55 -5.61 20.11 -0.71
CA GLU A 55 -6.07 18.74 -0.99
C GLU A 55 -4.96 17.72 -0.76
N LEU A 56 -3.73 18.00 -1.23
CA LEU A 56 -2.57 17.13 -1.01
C LEU A 56 -2.22 16.99 0.48
N GLU A 57 -2.32 18.06 1.27
CA GLU A 57 -2.11 18.00 2.72
C GLU A 57 -3.15 17.11 3.40
N ALA A 58 -4.43 17.26 3.05
CA ALA A 58 -5.51 16.42 3.57
C ALA A 58 -5.34 14.95 3.17
N LEU A 59 -4.89 14.67 1.93
CA LEU A 59 -4.59 13.31 1.49
C LEU A 59 -3.41 12.73 2.27
N ARG A 60 -2.36 13.51 2.49
CA ARG A 60 -1.17 13.08 3.24
C ARG A 60 -1.48 12.73 4.69
N GLU A 61 -2.36 13.49 5.33
CA GLU A 61 -2.82 13.18 6.69
C GLU A 61 -3.58 11.84 6.73
N ARG A 62 -4.49 11.62 5.78
CA ARG A 62 -5.23 10.35 5.67
C ARG A 62 -4.31 9.17 5.38
N VAL A 63 -3.33 9.33 4.50
CA VAL A 63 -2.33 8.28 4.21
C VAL A 63 -1.53 7.95 5.46
N LYS A 64 -1.11 8.95 6.24
CA LYS A 64 -0.39 8.73 7.50
C LYS A 64 -1.22 7.95 8.53
N VAL A 65 -2.52 8.25 8.61
CA VAL A 65 -3.45 7.49 9.47
C VAL A 65 -3.59 6.06 8.96
N LEU A 66 -3.74 5.85 7.65
CA LEU A 66 -3.84 4.51 7.05
C LEU A 66 -2.58 3.68 7.24
N GLU A 67 -1.40 4.28 7.07
CA GLU A 67 -0.11 3.65 7.33
C GLU A 67 -0.05 3.20 8.79
N ARG A 68 -0.40 4.08 9.73
CA ARG A 68 -0.46 3.74 11.14
C ARG A 68 -1.44 2.61 11.43
N ILE A 69 -2.66 2.64 10.89
CA ILE A 69 -3.66 1.57 11.10
C ILE A 69 -3.14 0.24 10.53
N ALA A 70 -2.56 0.26 9.34
CA ALA A 70 -2.01 -0.94 8.72
C ALA A 70 -0.84 -1.52 9.54
N THR A 71 0.05 -0.67 10.06
CA THR A 71 1.18 -1.11 10.89
C THR A 71 0.77 -1.52 12.31
N ASP A 72 -0.05 -0.72 13.00
CA ASP A 72 -0.53 -1.00 14.36
C ASP A 72 -1.45 -2.24 14.36
N GLY A 73 -2.33 -2.39 13.36
CA GLY A 73 -3.17 -3.58 13.18
C GLY A 73 -2.36 -4.84 12.91
N ASN A 74 -1.38 -4.77 11.99
CA ASN A 74 -0.52 -5.91 11.68
C ASN A 74 0.34 -6.34 12.88
N THR A 75 0.86 -5.39 13.66
CA THR A 75 1.65 -5.70 14.86
C THR A 75 0.80 -6.20 16.02
N GLY A 76 -0.42 -5.70 16.20
CA GLY A 76 -1.38 -6.21 17.18
C GLY A 76 -1.80 -7.65 16.89
N GLU A 77 -2.25 -7.90 15.65
CA GLU A 77 -2.66 -9.24 15.21
C GLU A 77 -1.51 -10.25 15.26
N ALA A 78 -0.28 -9.85 14.90
CA ALA A 78 0.88 -10.73 14.99
C ALA A 78 1.16 -11.17 16.43
N ARG A 79 1.14 -10.24 17.39
CA ARG A 79 1.34 -10.57 18.81
C ARG A 79 0.24 -11.44 19.38
N GLU A 80 -1.01 -11.18 18.98
CA GLU A 80 -2.15 -11.98 19.43
C GLU A 80 -2.06 -13.41 18.90
N ARG A 81 -1.69 -13.59 17.62
CA ARG A 81 -1.41 -14.92 17.04
C ARG A 81 -0.30 -15.64 17.77
N ASP A 82 0.80 -14.98 18.08
CA ASP A 82 1.92 -15.57 18.82
C ASP A 82 1.49 -16.00 20.23
N ARG A 83 0.68 -15.19 20.92
CA ARG A 83 0.12 -15.52 22.24
C ARG A 83 -0.79 -16.74 22.18
N ILE A 84 -1.72 -16.77 21.21
CA ILE A 84 -2.62 -17.90 21.02
C ILE A 84 -1.83 -19.17 20.68
N ALA A 85 -0.80 -19.08 19.84
CA ALA A 85 0.06 -20.21 19.52
C ALA A 85 0.77 -20.76 20.76
N ALA A 86 1.31 -19.89 21.62
CA ALA A 86 1.93 -20.29 22.88
C ALA A 86 0.92 -20.94 23.85
N GLU A 87 -0.30 -20.44 23.91
CA GLU A 87 -1.37 -21.02 24.72
C GLU A 87 -1.79 -22.41 24.19
N ILE A 88 -1.92 -22.58 22.88
CA ILE A 88 -2.19 -23.87 22.25
C ILE A 88 -1.08 -24.88 22.58
N GLU A 89 0.19 -24.48 22.50
CA GLU A 89 1.32 -25.36 22.83
C GLU A 89 1.32 -25.75 24.31
N ALA A 90 1.01 -24.81 25.21
CA ALA A 90 0.86 -25.10 26.63
C ALA A 90 -0.28 -26.10 26.92
N LEU A 91 -1.42 -25.97 26.22
CA LEU A 91 -2.56 -26.88 26.31
C LEU A 91 -2.29 -28.25 25.65
N ARG A 92 -1.38 -28.31 24.68
CA ARG A 92 -0.94 -29.56 24.01
C ARG A 92 0.00 -30.41 24.87
N GLY A 93 0.52 -29.87 25.98
CA GLY A 93 1.15 -30.64 27.06
C GLY A 93 0.28 -31.83 27.54
N PRO A 94 0.82 -32.70 28.43
CA PRO A 94 0.79 -34.19 28.47
C PRO A 94 -0.48 -34.99 28.12
N SER A 95 -1.59 -34.34 27.80
CA SER A 95 -2.84 -34.91 27.26
C SER A 95 -2.66 -35.86 26.06
N LEU A 96 -1.65 -35.66 25.21
CA LEU A 96 -1.32 -36.58 24.10
C LEU A 96 -0.25 -37.62 24.45
N ALA A 97 0.35 -37.56 25.64
CA ALA A 97 1.37 -38.51 26.11
C ALA A 97 0.76 -39.65 26.95
N ARG A 98 -0.47 -40.09 26.65
CA ARG A 98 -0.98 -41.32 27.24
C ARG A 98 -0.38 -42.50 26.47
N PRO A 99 0.56 -43.27 27.04
CA PRO A 99 1.00 -44.50 26.38
C PRO A 99 -0.24 -45.39 26.27
N VAL A 100 -0.58 -45.76 25.05
CA VAL A 100 -1.54 -46.85 24.80
C VAL A 100 -0.87 -48.09 25.36
N THR A 101 -1.16 -48.43 26.62
CA THR A 101 -0.87 -49.73 27.19
C THR A 101 -1.63 -50.74 26.35
N LYS A 102 -0.90 -51.38 25.43
CA LYS A 102 -1.34 -52.59 24.76
C LYS A 102 -1.46 -53.63 25.87
N GLU A 103 -2.68 -53.91 26.30
CA GLU A 103 -2.94 -55.08 27.13
C GLU A 103 -2.55 -56.31 26.30
N GLU A 104 -1.50 -57.00 26.73
CA GLU A 104 -1.19 -58.33 26.21
C GLU A 104 -2.35 -59.25 26.61
N PRO A 105 -2.97 -59.95 25.64
CA PRO A 105 -3.97 -60.94 25.97
C PRO A 105 -3.24 -62.12 26.62
N ASN A 106 -3.49 -62.32 27.90
CA ASN A 106 -3.01 -63.44 28.67
C ASN A 106 -3.78 -64.71 28.25
N GLU A 107 -3.00 -65.76 27.93
CA GLU A 107 -3.34 -67.19 27.76
C GLU A 107 -4.31 -67.62 26.65
#